data_AF-A0A6J8AR83-F1
#
_entry.id   AF-A0A6J8AR83-F1
#
_cell.length_a   1.000
_cell.length_b   1.000
_cell.length_c   1.000
_cell.angle_alpha   90.00
_cell.angle_beta   90.00
_cell.angle_gamma   90.00
#
_symmetry.space_group_name_H-M   'P 1'
#
loop_
_entity.id
_entity.type
_entity.pdbx_description
1 polymer ?
#
loop_
_entity_poly.entity_id
_entity_poly.type
_entity_poly.pdbx_seq_one_letter_code
_entity_poly.pdbx_strand_id
1 'polypeptide(L)'
;MSREFGAKPMDPELFKIGHFESENGRSITLREVIDREKLKHIVTHPEDYELGSRYIKGEKMDKDAQLTLLQDYLVRTNTLGECPMRYYQRNGFGRYWTGEKIGLQNISRRIRHTLCADHMIDIDMKNAHPTLLSWYCHENGIACTGLDAYIADRERLIADLMTYEGISRDDAKTYLLAIINGKIVRLKHDAPAWLRDYYGGMRQIMEEVIKLNPDLHKLACESKEKRGTDYNIEGTTVNYVMCSLENKALMAAFDYLTEQEIEVGALVFDGLMIHKKGVPRTRLPEILRECSQKVKEVVGADITFTVKEMDEGLGLPQEGSDAVTKRWVNLQLKDGMKDIDDLEAALEVTSKALEAEKKRLDRMEKEVAKCLPMVGGAMIGDIDMRGHSIVNLPAPAAADQPVTKGWYAQSWQNLAMAMQGKIDVLEEKVRSYHTTDRSKRALANEDIVESTRDAIEALEMKINSYHG
;
A
#
# COMPACT_ATOMS: atom_id res chain seq x y z
N MET A 1 40.00 4.74 1.56
CA MET A 1 38.91 5.69 1.90
C MET A 1 37.60 5.04 1.52
N SER A 2 36.96 4.45 2.51
CA SER A 2 35.64 3.83 2.47
C SER A 2 34.57 4.85 2.07
N ARG A 3 33.75 4.50 1.07
CA ARG A 3 32.50 5.24 0.78
C ARG A 3 31.40 4.65 1.65
N GLU A 4 30.94 5.44 2.61
CA GLU A 4 29.75 5.16 3.39
C GLU A 4 28.51 5.20 2.49
N PHE A 5 27.79 4.09 2.41
CA PHE A 5 26.42 4.07 1.89
C PHE A 5 25.48 4.56 2.99
N GLY A 6 25.36 5.88 3.11
CA GLY A 6 24.48 6.54 4.07
C GLY A 6 23.02 6.47 3.62
N ALA A 7 22.24 5.58 4.26
CA ALA A 7 20.81 5.83 4.44
C ALA A 7 20.67 7.17 5.18
N LYS A 8 19.88 8.12 4.64
CA LYS A 8 19.52 9.33 5.40
C LYS A 8 18.88 8.91 6.73
N PRO A 9 19.20 9.55 7.87
CA PRO A 9 18.49 9.30 9.11
C PRO A 9 17.02 9.65 8.90
N MET A 10 16.13 8.65 8.98
CA MET A 10 14.69 8.88 9.08
C MET A 10 14.39 9.58 10.40
N ASP A 11 13.50 10.56 10.34
CA ASP A 11 12.99 11.26 11.51
C ASP A 11 12.40 10.27 12.54
N PRO A 12 13.04 10.08 13.70
CA PRO A 12 12.56 9.19 14.75
C PRO A 12 11.25 9.67 15.40
N GLU A 13 10.88 10.94 15.24
CA GLU A 13 9.69 11.52 15.87
C GLU A 13 8.37 11.09 15.22
N LEU A 14 8.41 10.58 13.99
CA LEU A 14 7.22 10.10 13.27
C LEU A 14 6.62 8.81 13.86
N PHE A 15 7.33 8.12 14.76
CA PHE A 15 6.89 6.85 15.34
C PHE A 15 7.24 6.79 16.84
N LYS A 16 6.39 7.36 17.70
CA LYS A 16 6.49 7.16 19.16
C LYS A 16 6.04 5.76 19.55
N ILE A 17 6.97 4.81 19.74
CA ILE A 17 6.70 3.52 20.41
C ILE A 17 7.91 3.10 21.25
N GLY A 18 7.65 2.52 22.43
CA GLY A 18 8.64 2.09 23.42
C GLY A 18 9.63 1.03 22.91
N HIS A 19 10.84 1.09 23.46
CA HIS A 19 11.93 0.15 23.17
C HIS A 19 11.55 -1.27 23.55
N PHE A 20 11.66 -2.19 22.60
CA PHE A 20 11.67 -3.64 22.85
C PHE A 20 12.88 -4.23 22.14
N GLU A 21 13.81 -4.80 22.91
CA GLU A 21 15.01 -5.48 22.40
C GLU A 21 14.67 -6.97 22.14
N SER A 22 15.12 -7.51 21.01
CA SER A 22 15.13 -8.96 20.73
C SER A 22 16.11 -9.69 21.65
N GLU A 23 16.02 -11.03 21.76
CA GLU A 23 17.01 -11.86 22.49
C GLU A 23 18.47 -11.51 22.15
N ASN A 24 18.71 -11.09 20.91
CA ASN A 24 20.04 -10.76 20.39
C ASN A 24 20.27 -9.24 20.19
N GLY A 25 19.37 -8.37 20.66
CA GLY A 25 19.42 -6.91 20.42
C GLY A 25 19.33 -6.44 18.95
N ARG A 26 19.06 -7.35 18.01
CA ARG A 26 18.92 -7.07 16.56
C ARG A 26 17.70 -6.21 16.27
N SER A 27 17.95 -4.99 15.79
CA SER A 27 16.94 -4.11 15.21
C SER A 27 16.82 -4.37 13.71
N ILE A 28 15.62 -4.72 13.25
CA ILE A 28 15.34 -5.00 11.83
C ILE A 28 14.37 -3.95 11.31
N THR A 29 14.80 -3.24 10.27
CA THR A 29 13.93 -2.34 9.48
C THR A 29 14.06 -2.72 8.02
N LEU A 30 12.94 -3.08 7.38
CA LEU A 30 12.91 -3.52 5.99
C LEU A 30 12.05 -2.58 5.16
N ARG A 31 12.36 -2.52 3.86
CA ARG A 31 11.58 -1.76 2.89
C ARG A 31 10.62 -2.69 2.17
N GLU A 32 9.36 -2.65 2.57
CA GLU A 32 8.28 -3.32 1.83
C GLU A 32 8.04 -2.56 0.52
N VAL A 33 7.85 -3.30 -0.58
CA VAL A 33 7.52 -2.72 -1.89
C VAL A 33 6.31 -3.40 -2.47
N ILE A 34 5.33 -2.60 -2.83
CA ILE A 34 4.07 -3.05 -3.41
C ILE A 34 3.71 -2.27 -4.66
N ASP A 35 2.81 -2.83 -5.45
CA ASP A 35 2.11 -2.12 -6.49
C ASP A 35 1.04 -1.19 -5.87
N ARG A 36 1.38 0.09 -5.80
CA ARG A 36 0.53 1.12 -5.18
C ARG A 36 -0.76 1.37 -5.95
N GLU A 37 -0.75 1.27 -7.28
CA GLU A 37 -1.95 1.52 -8.08
C GLU A 37 -2.96 0.39 -7.91
N LYS A 38 -2.48 -0.85 -7.82
CA LYS A 38 -3.33 -1.99 -7.44
C LYS A 38 -3.93 -1.82 -6.05
N LEU A 39 -3.14 -1.37 -5.06
CA LEU A 39 -3.67 -1.08 -3.73
C LEU A 39 -4.73 0.03 -3.75
N LYS A 40 -4.44 1.13 -4.45
CA LYS A 40 -5.37 2.25 -4.62
C LYS A 40 -6.68 1.78 -5.22
N HIS A 41 -6.63 0.95 -6.26
CA HIS A 41 -7.81 0.42 -6.93
C HIS A 41 -8.65 -0.50 -6.00
N ILE A 42 -8.01 -1.39 -5.23
CA ILE A 42 -8.69 -2.24 -4.24
C ILE A 42 -9.39 -1.37 -3.17
N VAL A 43 -8.74 -0.30 -2.72
CA VAL A 43 -9.26 0.61 -1.70
C VAL A 43 -10.42 1.46 -2.23
N THR A 44 -10.42 1.83 -3.52
CA THR A 44 -11.48 2.65 -4.13
C THR A 44 -12.68 1.84 -4.61
N HIS A 45 -12.51 0.54 -4.88
CA HIS A 45 -13.59 -0.36 -5.33
C HIS A 45 -13.70 -1.62 -4.44
N PRO A 46 -13.80 -1.48 -3.10
CA PRO A 46 -13.78 -2.62 -2.18
C PRO A 46 -14.97 -3.59 -2.36
N GLU A 47 -16.06 -3.15 -2.98
CA GLU A 47 -17.22 -3.97 -3.36
C GLU A 47 -16.91 -4.99 -4.46
N ASP A 48 -15.95 -4.71 -5.34
CA ASP A 48 -15.55 -5.60 -6.44
C ASP A 48 -14.66 -6.76 -5.96
N TYR A 49 -14.16 -6.69 -4.71
CA TYR A 49 -13.21 -7.63 -4.17
C TYR A 49 -13.73 -8.36 -2.93
N GLU A 50 -13.55 -9.68 -2.93
CA GLU A 50 -13.67 -10.50 -1.73
C GLU A 50 -12.42 -10.35 -0.86
N LEU A 51 -12.36 -9.27 -0.09
CA LEU A 51 -11.27 -9.04 0.89
C LEU A 51 -11.25 -10.13 1.98
N GLY A 52 -12.39 -10.80 2.19
CA GLY A 52 -12.53 -11.91 3.12
C GLY A 52 -12.49 -11.47 4.59
N SER A 53 -12.21 -12.40 5.49
CA SER A 53 -11.99 -12.13 6.91
C SER A 53 -10.70 -12.76 7.38
N ARG A 54 -9.98 -12.10 8.28
CA ARG A 54 -8.70 -12.60 8.83
C ARG A 54 -8.72 -12.54 10.35
N TYR A 55 -8.08 -13.50 11.00
CA TYR A 55 -7.85 -13.41 12.44
C TYR A 55 -6.53 -12.68 12.73
N ILE A 56 -6.58 -11.58 13.47
CA ILE A 56 -5.40 -10.90 14.04
C ILE A 56 -5.51 -10.93 15.55
N LYS A 57 -4.49 -11.45 16.24
CA LYS A 57 -4.47 -11.63 17.71
C LYS A 57 -5.67 -12.42 18.27
N GLY A 58 -6.29 -13.29 17.46
CA GLY A 58 -7.46 -14.09 17.85
C GLY A 58 -8.81 -13.41 17.60
N GLU A 59 -8.82 -12.16 17.14
CA GLU A 59 -10.03 -11.43 16.76
C GLU A 59 -10.25 -11.53 15.24
N LYS A 60 -11.49 -11.75 14.82
CA LYS A 60 -11.87 -11.78 13.41
C LYS A 60 -11.96 -10.34 12.89
N MET A 61 -11.01 -9.94 12.06
CA MET A 61 -11.16 -8.79 11.18
C MET A 61 -12.16 -9.12 10.08
N ASP A 62 -13.23 -8.37 10.04
CA ASP A 62 -14.20 -8.37 8.96
C ASP A 62 -13.67 -7.60 7.73
N LYS A 63 -14.55 -7.44 6.74
CA LYS A 63 -14.25 -6.75 5.48
C LYS A 63 -13.87 -5.29 5.73
N ASP A 64 -14.58 -4.62 6.63
CA ASP A 64 -14.38 -3.18 6.90
C ASP A 64 -13.06 -2.94 7.61
N ALA A 65 -12.72 -3.78 8.59
CA ALA A 65 -11.42 -3.72 9.27
C ALA A 65 -10.25 -3.97 8.31
N GLN A 66 -10.41 -4.87 7.33
CA GLN A 66 -9.41 -5.05 6.28
C GLN A 66 -9.29 -3.81 5.39
N LEU A 67 -10.41 -3.22 4.98
CA LEU A 67 -10.39 -2.00 4.16
C LEU A 67 -9.69 -0.84 4.88
N THR A 68 -9.97 -0.62 6.16
CA THR A 68 -9.27 0.40 6.96
C THR A 68 -7.77 0.14 7.02
N LEU A 69 -7.34 -1.11 7.21
CA LEU A 69 -5.92 -1.47 7.19
C LEU A 69 -5.26 -1.15 5.84
N LEU A 70 -5.94 -1.41 4.72
CA LEU A 70 -5.43 -1.11 3.38
C LEU A 70 -5.38 0.39 3.10
N GLN A 71 -6.36 1.16 3.58
CA GLN A 71 -6.37 2.62 3.49
C GLN A 71 -5.18 3.21 4.25
N ASP A 72 -4.96 2.78 5.49
CA ASP A 72 -3.83 3.22 6.30
C ASP A 72 -2.50 2.84 5.64
N TYR A 73 -2.42 1.63 5.06
CA TYR A 73 -1.23 1.18 4.33
C TYR A 73 -0.97 2.02 3.07
N LEU A 74 -2.02 2.39 2.32
CA LEU A 74 -1.91 3.25 1.14
C LEU A 74 -1.42 4.67 1.50
N VAL A 75 -1.92 5.24 2.59
CA VAL A 75 -1.49 6.57 3.08
C VAL A 75 -0.02 6.57 3.46
N ARG A 76 0.47 5.47 4.06
CA ARG A 76 1.87 5.35 4.48
C ARG A 76 2.82 4.99 3.35
N THR A 77 2.31 4.41 2.27
CA THR A 77 3.12 4.02 1.12
C THR A 77 3.45 5.24 0.26
N ASN A 78 4.73 5.44 -0.05
CA ASN A 78 5.18 6.55 -0.89
C ASN A 78 4.72 6.38 -2.36
N THR A 79 4.97 7.37 -3.21
CA THR A 79 4.56 7.33 -4.63
C THR A 79 5.18 6.18 -5.42
N LEU A 80 6.28 5.59 -4.96
CA LEU A 80 6.98 4.46 -5.57
C LEU A 80 6.48 3.10 -5.06
N GLY A 81 5.49 3.07 -4.17
CA GLY A 81 5.00 1.81 -3.60
C GLY A 81 5.83 1.30 -2.42
N GLU A 82 6.69 2.14 -1.83
CA GLU A 82 7.61 1.72 -0.77
C GLU A 82 7.10 2.12 0.61
N CYS A 83 7.27 1.23 1.58
CA CYS A 83 6.91 1.46 2.97
C CYS A 83 7.95 0.86 3.94
N PRO A 84 8.60 1.67 4.80
CA PRO A 84 9.55 1.14 5.78
C PRO A 84 8.82 0.49 6.95
N MET A 85 9.20 -0.75 7.28
CA MET A 85 8.63 -1.51 8.39
C MET A 85 9.68 -1.92 9.40
N ARG A 86 9.45 -1.57 10.66
CA ARG A 86 10.23 -2.06 11.79
C ARG A 86 9.68 -3.39 12.28
N TYR A 87 10.56 -4.30 12.67
CA TYR A 87 10.21 -5.61 13.20
C TYR A 87 10.72 -5.78 14.63
N TYR A 88 9.93 -6.46 15.47
CA TYR A 88 10.26 -6.74 16.88
C TYR A 88 9.86 -8.16 17.28
N GLN A 89 10.50 -8.72 18.30
CA GLN A 89 10.08 -9.97 18.93
C GLN A 89 9.25 -9.67 20.18
N ARG A 90 8.23 -10.50 20.44
CA ARG A 90 7.45 -10.39 21.68
C ARG A 90 8.23 -11.04 22.81
N ASN A 91 8.41 -10.33 23.92
CA ASN A 91 9.21 -10.79 25.07
C ASN A 91 10.64 -11.20 24.67
N GLY A 92 11.21 -10.59 23.63
CA GLY A 92 12.53 -10.94 23.11
C GLY A 92 12.63 -12.33 22.49
N PHE A 93 11.52 -13.03 22.23
CA PHE A 93 11.52 -14.44 21.83
C PHE A 93 10.63 -14.72 20.60
N GLY A 94 11.01 -15.73 19.84
CA GLY A 94 10.21 -16.27 18.73
C GLY A 94 10.26 -15.42 17.46
N ARG A 95 9.18 -15.41 16.68
CA ARG A 95 9.14 -14.76 15.37
C ARG A 95 9.17 -13.24 15.48
N TYR A 96 9.76 -12.59 14.48
CA TYR A 96 9.66 -11.15 14.29
C TYR A 96 8.27 -10.75 13.79
N TRP A 97 7.68 -9.78 14.47
CA TRP A 97 6.39 -9.19 14.13
C TRP A 97 6.57 -7.77 13.62
N THR A 98 5.74 -7.35 12.69
CA THR A 98 5.70 -5.94 12.29
C THR A 98 5.33 -5.08 13.51
N GLY A 99 6.14 -4.05 13.79
CA GLY A 99 5.97 -3.07 14.86
C GLY A 99 4.62 -2.37 14.85
N GLU A 100 3.99 -2.36 13.69
CA GLU A 100 2.77 -1.63 13.44
C GLU A 100 1.64 -2.55 13.00
N LYS A 101 0.41 -2.03 13.15
CA LYS A 101 -0.81 -2.71 12.68
C LYS A 101 -0.81 -2.86 11.15
N ILE A 102 -0.15 -1.95 10.47
CA ILE A 102 0.01 -1.92 9.01
C ILE A 102 1.33 -2.59 8.61
N GLY A 103 1.27 -3.48 7.62
CA GLY A 103 2.42 -4.25 7.12
C GLY A 103 1.98 -5.54 6.41
N LEU A 104 2.83 -6.07 5.51
CA LEU A 104 2.52 -7.24 4.69
C LEU A 104 2.23 -8.51 5.50
N GLN A 105 2.76 -8.61 6.72
CA GLN A 105 2.49 -9.70 7.65
C GLN A 105 1.00 -9.76 8.06
N ASN A 106 0.35 -8.60 8.16
CA ASN A 106 -1.06 -8.43 8.56
C ASN A 106 -2.03 -8.39 7.37
N ILE A 107 -1.54 -8.18 6.14
CA ILE A 107 -2.36 -8.20 4.91
C ILE A 107 -2.64 -9.63 4.44
N SER A 108 -3.89 -9.92 4.08
CA SER A 108 -4.34 -11.26 3.69
C SER A 108 -3.56 -11.78 2.48
N ARG A 109 -3.44 -13.11 2.36
CA ARG A 109 -2.61 -13.75 1.32
C ARG A 109 -2.97 -13.28 -0.08
N ARG A 110 -4.27 -13.27 -0.42
CA ARG A 110 -4.77 -12.87 -1.75
C ARG A 110 -4.38 -11.44 -2.09
N ILE A 111 -4.59 -10.52 -1.15
CA ILE A 111 -4.23 -9.11 -1.35
C ILE A 111 -2.71 -9.00 -1.48
N ARG A 112 -1.94 -9.64 -0.60
CA ARG A 112 -0.47 -9.62 -0.65
C ARG A 112 0.07 -10.14 -1.98
N HIS A 113 -0.45 -11.25 -2.48
CA HIS A 113 -0.08 -11.77 -3.81
C HIS A 113 -0.33 -10.72 -4.90
N THR A 114 -1.50 -10.08 -4.88
CA THR A 114 -1.88 -9.02 -5.82
C THR A 114 -0.89 -7.86 -5.83
N LEU A 115 -0.51 -7.40 -4.64
CA LEU A 115 0.32 -6.22 -4.43
C LEU A 115 1.81 -6.49 -4.66
N CYS A 116 2.29 -7.70 -4.34
CA CYS A 116 3.72 -7.98 -4.27
C CYS A 116 4.25 -8.75 -5.49
N ALA A 117 3.37 -9.40 -6.27
CA ALA A 117 3.77 -10.35 -7.30
C ALA A 117 4.75 -9.78 -8.32
N ASP A 118 4.72 -8.48 -8.66
CA ASP A 118 5.61 -7.89 -9.66
C ASP A 118 6.95 -7.42 -9.08
N HIS A 119 7.03 -7.23 -7.77
CA HIS A 119 8.18 -6.58 -7.11
C HIS A 119 8.99 -7.53 -6.23
N MET A 120 8.37 -8.58 -5.67
CA MET A 120 9.00 -9.45 -4.68
C MET A 120 8.86 -10.93 -5.00
N ILE A 121 9.77 -11.74 -4.47
CA ILE A 121 9.75 -13.21 -4.50
C ILE A 121 9.52 -13.68 -3.06
N ASP A 122 8.47 -14.46 -2.83
CA ASP A 122 8.18 -15.09 -1.54
C ASP A 122 8.96 -16.39 -1.45
N ILE A 123 9.88 -16.48 -0.47
CA ILE A 123 10.63 -17.70 -0.19
C ILE A 123 10.24 -18.22 1.20
N ASP A 124 9.97 -19.51 1.29
CA ASP A 124 9.38 -20.15 2.47
C ASP A 124 10.09 -21.45 2.79
N MET A 125 10.20 -21.76 4.09
CA MET A 125 10.77 -23.03 4.55
C MET A 125 9.76 -24.17 4.35
N LYS A 126 10.13 -25.14 3.50
CA LYS A 126 9.27 -26.29 3.24
C LYS A 126 9.11 -27.14 4.50
N ASN A 127 7.87 -27.23 5.00
CA ASN A 127 7.51 -28.09 6.12
C ASN A 127 8.33 -27.80 7.40
N ALA A 128 8.58 -26.51 7.69
CA ALA A 128 9.50 -26.05 8.72
C ALA A 128 9.29 -26.73 10.08
N HIS A 129 8.07 -26.63 10.62
CA HIS A 129 7.77 -27.16 11.96
C HIS A 129 8.07 -28.67 12.10
N PRO A 130 7.51 -29.58 11.27
CA PRO A 130 7.85 -31.00 11.38
C PRO A 130 9.34 -31.30 11.22
N THR A 131 10.00 -30.67 10.24
CA THR A 131 11.43 -30.93 9.95
C THR A 131 12.33 -30.50 11.10
N LEU A 132 12.11 -29.31 11.66
CA LEU A 132 12.86 -28.81 12.82
C LEU A 132 12.58 -29.62 14.08
N LEU A 133 11.35 -30.11 14.26
CA LEU A 133 10.99 -30.92 15.42
C LEU A 133 11.65 -32.29 15.35
N SER A 134 11.68 -32.92 14.18
CA SER A 134 12.40 -34.17 13.94
C SER A 134 13.89 -34.00 14.25
N TRP A 135 14.54 -32.96 13.70
CA TRP A 135 15.93 -32.63 14.02
C TRP A 135 16.15 -32.45 15.53
N TYR A 136 15.30 -31.64 16.19
CA TYR A 136 15.39 -31.43 17.64
C TYR A 136 15.28 -32.74 18.42
N CYS A 137 14.39 -33.63 18.01
CA CYS A 137 14.23 -34.95 18.64
C CYS A 137 15.51 -35.78 18.51
N HIS A 138 16.10 -35.86 17.31
CA HIS A 138 17.33 -36.61 17.07
C HIS A 138 18.51 -36.08 17.88
N GLU A 139 18.69 -34.76 17.93
CA GLU A 139 19.75 -34.12 18.73
C GLU A 139 19.62 -34.38 20.24
N ASN A 140 18.40 -34.60 20.72
CA ASN A 140 18.12 -34.85 22.15
C ASN A 140 17.83 -36.33 22.46
N GLY A 141 18.02 -37.24 21.50
CA GLY A 141 17.78 -38.67 21.70
C GLY A 141 16.32 -39.05 21.92
N ILE A 142 15.36 -38.23 21.45
CA ILE A 142 13.92 -38.49 21.55
C ILE A 142 13.48 -39.32 20.34
N ALA A 143 12.81 -40.44 20.58
CA ALA A 143 12.25 -41.26 19.51
C ALA A 143 11.11 -40.51 18.79
N CYS A 144 11.22 -40.32 17.48
CA CYS A 144 10.25 -39.58 16.65
C CYS A 144 9.87 -40.31 15.35
N THR A 145 9.89 -41.64 15.34
CA THR A 145 9.69 -42.48 14.14
C THR A 145 8.42 -42.16 13.35
N GLY A 146 7.29 -41.91 14.02
CA GLY A 146 6.03 -41.52 13.37
C GLY A 146 6.12 -40.17 12.66
N LEU A 147 6.85 -39.20 13.24
CA LEU A 147 7.10 -37.89 12.65
C LEU A 147 8.05 -37.99 11.45
N ASP A 148 9.11 -38.79 11.55
CA ASP A 148 10.05 -39.05 10.46
C ASP A 148 9.36 -39.71 9.26
N ALA A 149 8.51 -40.72 9.51
CA ALA A 149 7.70 -41.35 8.49
C ALA A 149 6.76 -40.35 7.80
N TYR A 150 6.17 -39.42 8.59
CA TYR A 150 5.36 -38.34 8.03
C TYR A 150 6.17 -37.40 7.12
N ILE A 151 7.38 -37.01 7.52
CA ILE A 151 8.23 -36.12 6.71
C ILE A 151 8.66 -36.81 5.41
N ALA A 152 9.06 -38.09 5.48
CA ALA A 152 9.56 -38.85 4.34
C ALA A 152 8.49 -39.12 3.26
N ASP A 153 7.23 -39.31 3.67
CA ASP A 153 6.15 -39.76 2.77
C ASP A 153 4.88 -38.91 2.89
N ARG A 154 5.08 -37.61 3.15
CA ARG A 154 4.05 -36.63 3.49
C ARG A 154 2.86 -36.63 2.53
N GLU A 155 3.13 -36.64 1.24
CA GLU A 155 2.10 -36.51 0.20
C GLU A 155 1.18 -37.72 0.16
N ARG A 156 1.73 -38.94 0.30
CA ARG A 156 0.91 -40.15 0.39
C ARG A 156 0.09 -40.17 1.67
N LEU A 157 0.67 -39.80 2.80
CA LEU A 157 -0.03 -39.83 4.09
C LEU A 157 -1.14 -38.78 4.18
N ILE A 158 -0.96 -37.62 3.55
CA ILE A 158 -2.04 -36.64 3.38
C ILE A 158 -3.16 -37.22 2.52
N ALA A 159 -2.83 -37.85 1.38
CA ALA A 159 -3.84 -38.46 0.51
C ALA A 159 -4.60 -39.61 1.22
N ASP A 160 -3.91 -40.40 2.03
CA ASP A 160 -4.51 -41.45 2.85
C ASP A 160 -5.46 -40.85 3.91
N LEU A 161 -5.04 -39.80 4.60
CA LEU A 161 -5.88 -39.09 5.57
C LEU A 161 -7.11 -38.44 4.93
N MET A 162 -6.95 -37.84 3.74
CA MET A 162 -8.07 -37.30 2.96
C MET A 162 -9.11 -38.37 2.66
N THR A 163 -8.66 -39.56 2.25
CA THR A 163 -9.53 -40.69 1.92
C THR A 163 -10.23 -41.23 3.17
N TYR A 164 -9.48 -41.39 4.26
CA TYR A 164 -9.97 -41.96 5.51
C TYR A 164 -10.95 -41.05 6.27
N GLU A 165 -10.69 -39.73 6.34
CA GLU A 165 -11.60 -38.78 7.01
C GLU A 165 -12.62 -38.12 6.06
N GLY A 166 -12.46 -38.28 4.74
CA GLY A 166 -13.33 -37.63 3.75
C GLY A 166 -13.16 -36.11 3.72
N ILE A 167 -11.94 -35.62 3.96
CA ILE A 167 -11.63 -34.19 4.09
C ILE A 167 -10.77 -33.66 2.96
N SER A 168 -10.74 -32.32 2.79
CA SER A 168 -9.89 -31.68 1.80
C SER A 168 -8.40 -31.83 2.15
N ARG A 169 -7.53 -31.62 1.16
CA ARG A 169 -6.08 -31.60 1.34
C ARG A 169 -5.64 -30.59 2.39
N ASP A 170 -6.26 -29.41 2.41
CA ASP A 170 -5.90 -28.35 3.36
C ASP A 170 -6.41 -28.63 4.77
N ASP A 171 -7.57 -29.28 4.89
CA ASP A 171 -8.07 -29.78 6.18
C ASP A 171 -7.18 -30.90 6.72
N ALA A 172 -6.70 -31.82 5.87
CA ALA A 172 -5.77 -32.87 6.26
C ALA A 172 -4.43 -32.31 6.75
N LYS A 173 -3.87 -31.30 6.07
CA LYS A 173 -2.68 -30.58 6.55
C LYS A 173 -2.93 -29.92 7.91
N THR A 174 -4.06 -29.22 8.03
CA THR A 174 -4.46 -28.54 9.26
C THR A 174 -4.65 -29.52 10.41
N TYR A 175 -5.20 -30.70 10.13
CA TYR A 175 -5.39 -31.77 11.10
C TYR A 175 -4.05 -32.27 11.66
N LEU A 176 -3.09 -32.62 10.79
CA LEU A 176 -1.78 -33.10 11.20
C LEU A 176 -0.95 -32.03 11.91
N LEU A 177 -1.03 -30.77 11.45
CA LEU A 177 -0.39 -29.64 12.10
C LEU A 177 -1.01 -29.35 13.48
N ALA A 178 -2.33 -29.52 13.63
CA ALA A 178 -2.99 -29.34 14.91
C ALA A 178 -2.53 -30.39 15.94
N ILE A 179 -2.26 -31.63 15.51
CA ILE A 179 -1.66 -32.66 16.37
C ILE A 179 -0.28 -32.21 16.86
N ILE A 180 0.58 -31.69 15.98
CA ILE A 180 1.90 -31.14 16.39
C ILE A 180 1.75 -30.05 17.44
N ASN A 181 0.74 -29.20 17.26
CA ASN A 181 0.42 -28.13 18.19
C ASN A 181 -0.39 -28.58 19.42
N GLY A 182 -0.48 -29.89 19.70
CA GLY A 182 -1.05 -30.43 20.93
C GLY A 182 -2.56 -30.68 20.92
N LYS A 183 -3.22 -30.62 19.76
CA LYS A 183 -4.64 -31.00 19.64
C LYS A 183 -4.82 -32.45 20.06
N ILE A 184 -5.67 -32.66 21.07
CA ILE A 184 -6.10 -33.99 21.47
C ILE A 184 -7.08 -34.51 20.41
N VAL A 185 -6.79 -35.69 19.86
CA VAL A 185 -7.63 -36.33 18.86
C VAL A 185 -8.07 -37.70 19.35
N ARG A 186 -9.37 -37.98 19.21
CA ARG A 186 -9.93 -39.31 19.46
C ARG A 186 -9.85 -40.12 18.17
N LEU A 187 -8.81 -40.93 18.04
CA LEU A 187 -8.66 -41.82 16.89
C LEU A 187 -9.75 -42.91 16.92
N LYS A 188 -10.38 -43.16 15.76
CA LYS A 188 -11.33 -44.26 15.60
C LYS A 188 -10.58 -45.59 15.66
N HIS A 189 -11.29 -46.68 15.97
CA HIS A 189 -10.69 -48.01 16.07
C HIS A 189 -10.04 -48.48 14.75
N ASP A 190 -10.64 -48.10 13.62
CA ASP A 190 -10.18 -48.37 12.26
C ASP A 190 -9.14 -47.36 11.74
N ALA A 191 -8.65 -46.44 12.58
CA ALA A 191 -7.63 -45.48 12.18
C ALA A 191 -6.39 -46.18 11.61
N PRO A 192 -5.81 -45.69 10.51
CA PRO A 192 -4.59 -46.26 9.93
C PRO A 192 -3.46 -46.37 10.96
N ALA A 193 -2.65 -47.44 10.86
CA ALA A 193 -1.56 -47.69 11.81
C ALA A 193 -0.58 -46.51 11.89
N TRP A 194 -0.18 -45.96 10.75
CA TRP A 194 0.72 -44.80 10.70
C TRP A 194 0.16 -43.58 11.44
N LEU A 195 -1.17 -43.38 11.45
CA LEU A 195 -1.80 -42.24 12.11
C LEU A 195 -1.79 -42.43 13.63
N ARG A 196 -1.96 -43.67 14.09
CA ARG A 196 -1.79 -44.05 15.50
C ARG A 196 -0.35 -43.85 15.94
N ASP A 197 0.61 -44.30 15.14
CA ASP A 197 2.04 -44.15 15.43
C ASP A 197 2.46 -42.68 15.43
N TYR A 198 1.99 -41.89 14.46
CA TYR A 198 2.20 -40.44 14.40
C TYR A 198 1.63 -39.73 15.63
N TYR A 199 0.36 -39.99 15.97
CA TYR A 199 -0.27 -39.36 17.12
C TYR A 199 0.40 -39.77 18.44
N GLY A 200 0.62 -41.07 18.65
CA GLY A 200 1.28 -41.60 19.85
C GLY A 200 2.71 -41.06 20.00
N GLY A 201 3.48 -41.08 18.92
CA GLY A 201 4.83 -40.50 18.89
C GLY A 201 4.83 -39.01 19.21
N MET A 202 3.88 -38.24 18.67
CA MET A 202 3.75 -36.82 19.00
C MET A 202 3.43 -36.55 20.48
N ARG A 203 2.65 -37.43 21.14
CA ARG A 203 2.41 -37.33 22.59
C ARG A 203 3.69 -37.56 23.39
N GLN A 204 4.46 -38.59 23.02
CA GLN A 204 5.75 -38.87 23.65
C GLN A 204 6.74 -37.71 23.45
N ILE A 205 6.82 -37.16 22.23
CA ILE A 205 7.66 -36.00 21.93
C ILE A 205 7.30 -34.80 22.83
N MET A 206 6.00 -34.51 23.01
CA MET A 206 5.57 -33.41 23.89
C MET A 206 6.06 -33.60 25.33
N GLU A 207 5.92 -34.81 25.87
CA GLU A 207 6.35 -35.12 27.24
C GLU A 207 7.86 -34.93 27.41
N GLU A 208 8.67 -35.41 26.46
CA GLU A 208 10.13 -35.25 26.50
C GLU A 208 10.57 -33.80 26.29
N VAL A 209 9.92 -33.06 25.38
CA VAL A 209 10.20 -31.63 25.16
C VAL A 209 9.92 -30.82 26.42
N ILE A 210 8.86 -31.12 27.17
CA ILE A 210 8.57 -30.43 28.44
C ILE A 210 9.66 -30.70 29.47
N LYS A 211 10.12 -31.95 29.60
CA LYS A 211 11.18 -32.33 30.53
C LYS A 211 12.49 -31.61 30.21
N LEU A 212 12.83 -31.47 28.93
CA LEU A 212 14.05 -30.81 28.48
C LEU A 212 13.98 -29.28 28.53
N ASN A 213 12.77 -28.69 28.50
CA ASN A 213 12.59 -27.24 28.44
C ASN A 213 11.66 -26.73 29.56
N PRO A 214 12.03 -26.91 30.84
CA PRO A 214 11.18 -26.51 31.97
C PRO A 214 10.89 -25.00 31.98
N ASP A 215 11.82 -24.16 31.53
CA ASP A 215 11.64 -22.71 31.48
C ASP A 215 10.60 -22.29 30.44
N LEU A 216 10.63 -22.90 29.24
CA LEU A 216 9.62 -22.67 28.20
C LEU A 216 8.25 -23.20 28.62
N HIS A 217 8.22 -24.31 29.36
CA HIS A 217 6.98 -24.85 29.92
C HIS A 217 6.38 -23.89 30.95
N LYS A 218 7.21 -23.35 31.85
CA LYS A 218 6.78 -22.32 32.82
C LYS A 218 6.23 -21.09 32.11
N LEU A 219 6.90 -20.60 31.07
CA LEU A 219 6.42 -19.47 30.26
C LEU A 219 5.06 -19.79 29.60
N ALA A 220 4.86 -21.03 29.15
CA ALA A 220 3.58 -21.47 28.58
C ALA A 220 2.47 -21.46 29.64
N CYS A 221 2.73 -21.97 30.84
CA CYS A 221 1.80 -21.90 31.98
C CYS A 221 1.41 -20.44 32.29
N GLU A 222 2.39 -19.55 32.47
CA GLU A 222 2.15 -18.14 32.77
C GLU A 222 1.35 -17.43 31.66
N SER A 223 1.65 -17.72 30.38
CA SER A 223 0.89 -17.15 29.26
C SER A 223 -0.56 -17.62 29.23
N LYS A 224 -0.84 -18.83 29.72
CA LYS A 224 -2.16 -19.47 29.70
C LYS A 224 -3.00 -18.98 30.88
N GLU A 225 -2.39 -18.91 32.05
CA GLU A 225 -2.96 -18.29 33.25
C GLU A 225 -3.41 -16.84 32.99
N LYS A 226 -2.57 -16.02 32.34
CA LYS A 226 -2.93 -14.64 31.94
C LYS A 226 -4.14 -14.55 31.01
N ARG A 227 -4.46 -15.63 30.29
CA ARG A 227 -5.63 -15.75 29.40
C ARG A 227 -6.82 -16.43 30.07
N GLY A 228 -6.71 -16.82 31.33
CA GLY A 228 -7.76 -17.52 32.08
C GLY A 228 -8.06 -18.92 31.57
N THR A 229 -7.07 -19.62 31.02
CA THR A 229 -7.22 -20.99 30.50
C THR A 229 -5.98 -21.83 30.80
N ASP A 230 -6.13 -23.13 30.97
CA ASP A 230 -5.05 -24.12 31.08
C ASP A 230 -4.97 -25.03 29.84
N TYR A 231 -5.81 -24.76 28.84
CA TYR A 231 -5.92 -25.63 27.67
C TYR A 231 -4.64 -25.64 26.84
N ASN A 232 -4.12 -26.85 26.58
CA ASN A 232 -3.03 -27.11 25.64
C ASN A 232 -1.71 -26.39 26.00
N ILE A 233 -1.27 -26.52 27.25
CA ILE A 233 0.02 -25.98 27.72
C ILE A 233 1.17 -26.75 27.05
N GLU A 234 1.03 -28.07 26.90
CA GLU A 234 2.05 -28.95 26.31
C GLU A 234 2.32 -28.58 24.86
N GLY A 235 1.26 -28.46 24.05
CA GLY A 235 1.39 -28.01 22.67
C GLY A 235 1.92 -26.58 22.56
N THR A 236 1.61 -25.71 23.53
CA THR A 236 2.18 -24.35 23.58
C THR A 236 3.69 -24.39 23.86
N THR A 237 4.15 -25.31 24.72
CA THR A 237 5.56 -25.51 25.04
C THR A 237 6.34 -25.96 23.80
N VAL A 238 5.82 -26.99 23.09
CA VAL A 238 6.42 -27.43 21.82
C VAL A 238 6.43 -26.29 20.81
N ASN A 239 5.32 -25.55 20.67
CA ASN A 239 5.26 -24.42 19.74
C ASN A 239 6.30 -23.33 20.05
N TYR A 240 6.65 -23.09 21.32
CA TYR A 240 7.74 -22.17 21.67
C TYR A 240 9.10 -22.67 21.18
N VAL A 241 9.43 -23.93 21.42
CA VAL A 241 10.67 -24.54 20.87
C VAL A 241 10.70 -24.39 19.36
N MET A 242 9.59 -24.72 18.69
CA MET A 242 9.48 -24.64 17.24
C MET A 242 9.64 -23.22 16.69
N CYS A 243 8.95 -22.24 17.28
CA CYS A 243 9.09 -20.85 16.88
C CYS A 243 10.51 -20.31 17.10
N SER A 244 11.23 -20.78 18.12
CA SER A 244 12.64 -20.41 18.35
C SER A 244 13.54 -20.96 17.25
N LEU A 245 13.42 -22.26 16.95
CA LEU A 245 14.21 -22.92 15.90
C LEU A 245 13.91 -22.34 14.52
N GLU A 246 12.64 -22.07 14.23
CA GLU A 246 12.22 -21.46 12.98
C GLU A 246 12.79 -20.05 12.83
N ASN A 247 12.76 -19.25 13.90
CA ASN A 247 13.37 -17.93 13.88
C ASN A 247 14.88 -18.00 13.65
N LYS A 248 15.58 -18.95 14.29
CA LYS A 248 17.02 -19.18 14.04
C LYS A 248 17.30 -19.53 12.58
N ALA A 249 16.50 -20.43 12.00
CA ALA A 249 16.62 -20.81 10.59
C ALA A 249 16.33 -19.62 9.65
N LEU A 250 15.24 -18.88 9.89
CA LEU A 250 14.88 -17.71 9.09
C LEU A 250 15.94 -16.60 9.16
N MET A 251 16.51 -16.37 10.35
CA MET A 251 17.59 -15.38 10.54
C MET A 251 18.91 -15.81 9.91
N ALA A 252 19.24 -17.10 9.89
CA ALA A 252 20.40 -17.59 9.16
C ALA A 252 20.27 -17.37 7.64
N ALA A 253 19.07 -17.59 7.09
CA ALA A 253 18.78 -17.26 5.68
C ALA A 253 18.82 -15.75 5.44
N PHE A 254 18.26 -14.94 6.33
CA PHE A 254 18.29 -13.48 6.27
C PHE A 254 19.71 -12.92 6.24
N ASP A 255 20.58 -13.43 7.12
CA ASP A 255 21.98 -13.00 7.22
C ASP A 255 22.74 -13.30 5.94
N TYR A 256 22.59 -14.52 5.43
CA TYR A 256 23.17 -14.90 4.14
C TYR A 256 22.69 -13.99 2.99
N LEU A 257 21.38 -13.74 2.87
CA LEU A 257 20.85 -12.88 1.81
C LEU A 257 21.43 -11.46 1.91
N THR A 258 21.55 -10.94 3.12
CA THR A 258 22.12 -9.62 3.39
C THR A 258 23.61 -9.56 3.02
N GLU A 259 24.38 -10.61 3.34
CA GLU A 259 25.79 -10.76 2.94
C GLU A 259 25.98 -10.84 1.42
N GLN A 260 24.99 -11.40 0.70
CA GLN A 260 24.97 -11.48 -0.75
C GLN A 260 24.42 -10.22 -1.44
N GLU A 261 24.19 -9.14 -0.69
CA GLU A 261 23.59 -7.89 -1.17
C GLU A 261 22.20 -8.08 -1.80
N ILE A 262 21.47 -9.13 -1.36
CA ILE A 262 20.08 -9.38 -1.76
C ILE A 262 19.16 -8.70 -0.76
N GLU A 263 18.41 -7.70 -1.22
CA GLU A 263 17.52 -6.94 -0.35
C GLU A 263 16.31 -7.77 0.09
N VAL A 264 16.15 -7.92 1.41
CA VAL A 264 14.96 -8.50 2.02
C VAL A 264 13.93 -7.40 2.26
N GLY A 265 12.73 -7.57 1.68
CA GLY A 265 11.65 -6.58 1.76
C GLY A 265 10.70 -6.80 2.95
N ALA A 266 10.44 -8.05 3.34
CA ALA A 266 9.51 -8.35 4.43
C ALA A 266 9.81 -9.69 5.12
N LEU A 267 9.48 -9.79 6.40
CA LEU A 267 9.44 -11.07 7.14
C LEU A 267 7.99 -11.51 7.32
N VAL A 268 7.63 -12.65 6.74
CA VAL A 268 6.23 -13.10 6.66
C VAL A 268 6.12 -14.53 7.19
N PHE A 269 5.86 -14.65 8.49
CA PHE A 269 5.75 -15.94 9.18
C PHE A 269 7.03 -16.78 9.04
N ASP A 270 6.91 -17.98 8.47
CA ASP A 270 7.96 -19.00 8.31
C ASP A 270 8.84 -18.72 7.06
N GLY A 271 8.58 -17.59 6.39
CA GLY A 271 9.25 -17.16 5.18
C GLY A 271 9.60 -15.68 5.19
N LEU A 272 10.27 -15.26 4.12
CA LEU A 272 10.63 -13.87 3.87
C LEU A 272 10.44 -13.53 2.41
N MET A 273 10.27 -12.25 2.11
CA MET A 273 10.15 -11.75 0.76
C MET A 273 11.43 -11.02 0.38
N ILE A 274 12.02 -11.39 -0.76
CA ILE A 274 13.17 -10.69 -1.35
C ILE A 274 12.75 -9.85 -2.54
N HIS A 275 13.45 -8.76 -2.80
CA HIS A 275 13.21 -7.94 -3.97
C HIS A 275 13.58 -8.69 -5.25
N LYS A 276 12.72 -8.63 -6.27
CA LYS A 276 13.01 -9.17 -7.62
C LYS A 276 14.14 -8.41 -8.30
N LYS A 277 14.18 -7.09 -8.06
CA LYS A 277 15.20 -6.22 -8.63
C LYS A 277 16.58 -6.65 -8.12
N GLY A 278 17.45 -7.06 -9.04
CA GLY A 278 18.80 -7.55 -8.70
C GLY A 278 18.93 -9.06 -8.50
N VAL A 279 17.82 -9.82 -8.59
CA VAL A 279 17.84 -11.29 -8.50
C VAL A 279 17.41 -11.92 -9.83
N PRO A 280 18.35 -12.30 -10.70
CA PRO A 280 18.02 -13.04 -11.92
C PRO A 280 17.34 -14.36 -11.59
N ARG A 281 16.31 -14.73 -12.36
CA ARG A 281 15.60 -16.03 -12.20
C ARG A 281 16.54 -17.24 -12.23
N THR A 282 17.64 -17.16 -12.98
CA THR A 282 18.66 -18.21 -13.06
C THR A 282 19.46 -18.39 -11.78
N ARG A 283 19.60 -17.34 -10.95
CA ARG A 283 20.31 -17.39 -9.66
C ARG A 283 19.43 -17.88 -8.51
N LEU A 284 18.11 -17.82 -8.67
CA LEU A 284 17.16 -18.13 -7.60
C LEU A 284 17.31 -19.57 -7.04
N PRO A 285 17.46 -20.64 -7.85
CA PRO A 285 17.67 -21.98 -7.31
C PRO A 285 18.94 -22.11 -6.45
N GLU A 286 20.02 -21.41 -6.85
CA GLU A 286 21.28 -21.39 -6.10
C GLU A 286 21.11 -20.64 -4.77
N ILE A 287 20.44 -19.49 -4.78
CA ILE A 287 20.12 -18.72 -3.55
C ILE A 287 19.33 -19.59 -2.57
N LEU A 288 18.29 -20.31 -3.03
CA LEU A 288 17.49 -21.17 -2.16
C LEU A 288 18.31 -22.33 -1.56
N ARG A 289 19.19 -22.93 -2.37
CA ARG A 289 20.11 -23.97 -1.92
C ARG A 289 21.09 -23.44 -0.88
N GLU A 290 21.64 -22.25 -1.08
CA GLU A 290 22.59 -21.63 -0.15
C GLU A 290 21.91 -21.17 1.14
N CYS A 291 20.69 -20.63 1.10
CA CYS A 291 19.87 -20.41 2.30
C CYS A 291 19.69 -21.71 3.09
N SER A 292 19.34 -22.81 2.41
CA SER A 292 19.16 -24.14 3.02
C SER A 292 20.46 -24.63 3.67
N GLN A 293 21.58 -24.47 2.97
CA GLN A 293 22.92 -24.83 3.46
C GLN A 293 23.33 -23.98 4.68
N LYS A 294 23.04 -22.68 4.68
CA LYS A 294 23.32 -21.79 5.80
C LYS A 294 22.49 -22.13 7.04
N VAL A 295 21.22 -22.53 6.87
CA VAL A 295 20.43 -23.07 7.98
C VAL A 295 21.06 -24.35 8.53
N LYS A 296 21.53 -25.25 7.67
CA LYS A 296 22.22 -26.47 8.11
C LYS A 296 23.51 -26.17 8.88
N GLU A 297 24.28 -25.17 8.48
CA GLU A 297 25.50 -24.74 9.17
C GLU A 297 25.23 -24.12 10.55
N VAL A 298 24.19 -23.28 10.66
CA VAL A 298 23.90 -22.52 11.88
C VAL A 298 23.03 -23.29 12.86
N VAL A 299 21.99 -23.97 12.35
CA VAL A 299 20.98 -24.68 13.14
C VAL A 299 21.28 -26.17 13.21
N GLY A 300 21.97 -26.75 12.22
CA GLY A 300 22.18 -28.21 12.13
C GLY A 300 21.05 -28.96 11.42
N ALA A 301 19.91 -28.30 11.18
CA ALA A 301 18.75 -28.89 10.55
C ALA A 301 18.79 -28.81 9.02
N ASP A 302 18.40 -29.89 8.34
CA ASP A 302 18.29 -29.94 6.87
C ASP A 302 16.91 -29.41 6.43
N ILE A 303 16.79 -28.08 6.35
CA ILE A 303 15.60 -27.39 5.85
C ILE A 303 15.79 -27.00 4.38
N THR A 304 14.78 -27.26 3.56
CA THR A 304 14.73 -26.80 2.17
C THR A 304 13.92 -25.50 2.06
N PHE A 305 14.51 -24.47 1.44
CA PHE A 305 13.77 -23.28 1.00
C PHE A 305 13.16 -23.48 -0.39
N THR A 306 11.94 -22.98 -0.57
CA THR A 306 11.23 -23.03 -1.85
C THR A 306 10.57 -21.70 -2.17
N VAL A 307 10.39 -21.41 -3.47
CA VAL A 307 9.56 -20.27 -3.89
C VAL A 307 8.09 -20.61 -3.63
N LYS A 308 7.39 -19.69 -3.00
CA LYS A 308 5.94 -19.73 -2.89
C LYS A 308 5.36 -18.82 -3.96
N GLU A 309 4.81 -19.44 -5.00
CA GLU A 309 4.22 -18.69 -6.11
C GLU A 309 3.08 -17.79 -5.60
N MET A 310 3.07 -16.56 -6.09
CA MET A 310 2.04 -15.55 -5.76
C MET A 310 0.88 -15.61 -6.76
N ASP A 311 0.28 -16.79 -6.93
CA ASP A 311 -0.75 -17.08 -7.94
C ASP A 311 -2.20 -16.90 -7.43
N GLU A 312 -2.40 -16.90 -6.12
CA GLU A 312 -3.72 -16.69 -5.48
C GLU A 312 -4.15 -15.20 -5.38
N GLY A 313 -3.70 -14.33 -6.30
CA GLY A 313 -4.04 -12.90 -6.30
C GLY A 313 -5.53 -12.61 -6.44
N LEU A 314 -5.94 -11.38 -6.13
CA LEU A 314 -7.22 -10.83 -6.58
C LEU A 314 -7.10 -10.67 -8.10
N GLY A 315 -8.09 -11.20 -8.84
CA GLY A 315 -8.16 -11.05 -10.28
C GLY A 315 -8.47 -9.61 -10.66
N LEU A 316 -7.45 -8.74 -10.61
CA LEU A 316 -7.56 -7.38 -11.11
C LEU A 316 -7.78 -7.43 -12.62
N PRO A 317 -8.56 -6.49 -13.20
CA PRO A 317 -8.67 -6.37 -14.64
C PRO A 317 -7.25 -6.19 -15.22
N GLN A 318 -6.76 -7.18 -15.97
CA GLN A 318 -5.46 -7.10 -16.62
C GLN A 318 -5.54 -6.18 -17.82
N GLU A 319 -4.56 -5.27 -17.99
CA GLU A 319 -4.43 -4.38 -19.16
C GLU A 319 -4.12 -5.13 -20.49
N GLY A 320 -4.34 -6.44 -20.59
CA GLY A 320 -3.88 -7.23 -21.73
C GLY A 320 -4.68 -8.48 -22.10
N SER A 321 -5.92 -8.63 -21.62
CA SER A 321 -6.83 -9.65 -22.17
C SER A 321 -7.88 -8.98 -23.05
N ASP A 322 -8.05 -9.43 -24.29
CA ASP A 322 -8.97 -8.93 -25.34
C ASP A 322 -10.48 -8.92 -24.97
N ALA A 323 -10.82 -9.06 -23.70
CA ALA A 323 -12.18 -9.00 -23.19
C ALA A 323 -12.31 -7.90 -22.13
N VAL A 324 -12.01 -6.65 -22.50
CA VAL A 324 -12.52 -5.51 -21.74
C VAL A 324 -14.04 -5.48 -21.95
N THR A 325 -14.78 -6.00 -20.97
CA THR A 325 -16.24 -5.92 -20.99
C THR A 325 -16.60 -4.45 -21.14
N LYS A 326 -17.42 -4.08 -22.15
CA LYS A 326 -17.86 -2.69 -22.43
C LYS A 326 -18.23 -1.88 -21.17
N ARG A 327 -18.64 -2.55 -20.10
CA ARG A 327 -18.89 -2.00 -18.76
C ARG A 327 -17.69 -1.27 -18.14
N TRP A 328 -16.45 -1.75 -18.31
CA TRP A 328 -15.24 -1.14 -17.73
C TRP A 328 -14.87 0.19 -18.41
N VAL A 329 -14.89 0.20 -19.75
CA VAL A 329 -14.74 1.44 -20.54
C VAL A 329 -15.89 2.40 -20.24
N ASN A 330 -17.13 1.90 -20.12
CA ASN A 330 -18.29 2.74 -19.81
C ASN A 330 -18.30 3.30 -18.38
N LEU A 331 -17.64 2.66 -17.40
CA LEU A 331 -17.52 3.15 -16.03
C LEU A 331 -16.46 4.23 -15.91
N GLN A 332 -15.28 4.01 -16.50
CA GLN A 332 -14.21 5.03 -16.62
C GLN A 332 -14.70 6.27 -17.39
N LEU A 333 -15.48 6.08 -18.45
CA LEU A 333 -16.11 7.18 -19.19
C LEU A 333 -17.19 7.90 -18.37
N LYS A 334 -17.95 7.18 -17.52
CA LYS A 334 -18.98 7.79 -16.66
C LYS A 334 -18.40 8.67 -15.57
N ASP A 335 -17.35 8.21 -14.90
CA ASP A 335 -16.71 9.00 -13.83
C ASP A 335 -15.97 10.21 -14.41
N GLY A 336 -15.29 10.04 -15.55
CA GLY A 336 -14.71 11.16 -16.29
C GLY A 336 -15.74 12.15 -16.83
N MET A 337 -16.91 11.69 -17.29
CA MET A 337 -18.01 12.58 -17.73
C MET A 337 -18.61 13.36 -16.56
N LYS A 338 -18.74 12.76 -15.37
CA LYS A 338 -19.24 13.46 -14.19
C LYS A 338 -18.28 14.57 -13.73
N ASP A 339 -16.98 14.31 -13.75
CA ASP A 339 -15.96 15.32 -13.44
C ASP A 339 -15.96 16.48 -14.46
N ILE A 340 -16.26 16.19 -15.73
CA ILE A 340 -16.43 17.20 -16.79
C ILE A 340 -17.71 18.02 -16.55
N ASP A 341 -18.84 17.36 -16.25
CA ASP A 341 -20.12 18.03 -15.99
C ASP A 341 -20.03 18.98 -14.78
N ASP A 342 -19.34 18.56 -13.71
CA ASP A 342 -19.12 19.38 -12.51
C ASP A 342 -18.20 20.59 -12.80
N LEU A 343 -17.22 20.44 -13.70
CA LEU A 343 -16.34 21.53 -14.16
C LEU A 343 -17.07 22.50 -15.11
N GLU A 344 -17.90 21.99 -16.02
CA GLU A 344 -18.74 22.80 -16.92
C GLU A 344 -19.74 23.64 -16.14
N ALA A 345 -20.37 23.06 -15.10
CA ALA A 345 -21.26 23.80 -14.21
C ALA A 345 -20.53 24.95 -13.47
N ALA A 346 -19.30 24.72 -13.00
CA ALA A 346 -18.49 25.74 -12.34
C ALA A 346 -18.08 26.87 -13.30
N LEU A 347 -17.75 26.53 -14.56
CA LEU A 347 -17.39 27.49 -15.61
C LEU A 347 -18.60 28.33 -16.04
N GLU A 348 -19.80 27.74 -16.16
CA GLU A 348 -21.00 28.47 -16.57
C GLU A 348 -21.41 29.52 -15.52
N VAL A 349 -21.27 29.20 -14.22
CA VAL A 349 -21.51 30.17 -13.13
C VAL A 349 -20.52 31.34 -13.21
N THR A 350 -19.24 31.08 -13.50
CA THR A 350 -18.23 32.13 -13.61
C THR A 350 -18.40 32.99 -14.88
N SER A 351 -18.78 32.39 -16.01
CA SER A 351 -19.07 33.12 -17.26
C SER A 351 -20.29 34.03 -17.12
N LYS A 352 -21.37 33.58 -16.46
CA LYS A 352 -22.55 34.41 -16.18
C LYS A 352 -22.24 35.60 -15.28
N ALA A 353 -21.35 35.43 -14.30
CA ALA A 353 -20.89 36.52 -13.44
C ALA A 353 -20.09 37.58 -14.22
N LEU A 354 -19.22 37.16 -15.14
CA LEU A 354 -18.47 38.07 -16.01
C LEU A 354 -19.38 38.88 -16.95
N GLU A 355 -20.36 38.22 -17.58
CA GLU A 355 -21.32 38.87 -18.48
C GLU A 355 -22.16 39.94 -17.75
N ALA A 356 -22.55 39.67 -16.50
CA ALA A 356 -23.32 40.58 -15.66
C ALA A 356 -22.52 41.85 -15.31
N GLU A 357 -21.24 41.71 -14.98
CA GLU A 357 -20.37 42.85 -14.69
C GLU A 357 -20.03 43.67 -15.96
N LYS A 358 -19.81 43.02 -17.12
CA LYS A 358 -19.66 43.73 -18.41
C LYS A 358 -20.89 44.58 -18.76
N LYS A 359 -22.11 44.04 -18.57
CA LYS A 359 -23.36 44.80 -18.74
C LYS A 359 -23.50 45.96 -17.75
N ARG A 360 -22.92 45.83 -16.55
CA ARG A 360 -22.91 46.90 -15.54
C ARG A 360 -21.99 48.04 -15.94
N LEU A 361 -20.82 47.72 -16.50
CA LEU A 361 -19.87 48.69 -17.05
C LEU A 361 -20.48 49.47 -18.23
N ASP A 362 -21.07 48.79 -19.22
CA ASP A 362 -21.72 49.43 -20.38
C ASP A 362 -22.88 50.36 -19.97
N ARG A 363 -23.66 49.99 -18.93
CA ARG A 363 -24.67 50.89 -18.35
C ARG A 363 -24.05 52.14 -17.72
N MET A 364 -22.93 51.99 -17.00
CA MET A 364 -22.25 53.14 -16.40
C MET A 364 -21.65 54.07 -17.45
N GLU A 365 -21.01 53.53 -18.50
CA GLU A 365 -20.49 54.32 -19.62
C GLU A 365 -21.60 55.11 -20.34
N LYS A 366 -22.78 54.49 -20.54
CA LYS A 366 -23.96 55.15 -21.10
C LYS A 366 -24.53 56.26 -20.19
N GLU A 367 -24.53 56.08 -18.87
CA GLU A 367 -24.94 57.13 -17.93
C GLU A 367 -23.90 58.27 -17.88
N VAL A 368 -22.60 57.98 -17.95
CA VAL A 368 -21.54 58.99 -18.10
C VAL A 368 -21.76 59.85 -19.36
N ALA A 369 -22.17 59.23 -20.47
CA ALA A 369 -22.50 59.95 -21.71
C ALA A 369 -23.73 60.88 -21.56
N LYS A 370 -24.69 60.55 -20.69
CA LYS A 370 -25.87 61.38 -20.41
C LYS A 370 -25.61 62.52 -19.44
N CYS A 371 -24.63 62.38 -18.54
CA CYS A 371 -24.27 63.40 -17.55
C CYS A 371 -23.40 64.55 -18.12
N LEU A 372 -23.25 64.65 -19.45
CA LEU A 372 -22.79 65.87 -20.13
C LEU A 372 -24.01 66.80 -20.31
N PRO A 373 -24.15 67.90 -19.54
CA PRO A 373 -25.36 68.71 -19.55
C PRO A 373 -25.53 69.47 -20.87
N MET A 374 -26.68 69.34 -21.53
CA MET A 374 -27.03 70.11 -22.74
C MET A 374 -27.72 71.45 -22.44
N VAL A 375 -28.21 71.73 -21.22
CA VAL A 375 -28.80 73.03 -20.84
C VAL A 375 -28.64 73.28 -19.33
N GLY A 376 -28.42 74.53 -18.92
CA GLY A 376 -27.75 74.94 -17.68
C GLY A 376 -28.57 74.98 -16.39
N GLY A 377 -27.90 74.69 -15.27
CA GLY A 377 -28.32 75.03 -13.91
C GLY A 377 -27.61 76.30 -13.41
N ALA A 378 -28.26 77.06 -12.53
CA ALA A 378 -27.73 78.30 -11.99
C ALA A 378 -26.56 78.04 -11.03
N MET A 379 -25.41 78.65 -11.29
CA MET A 379 -24.21 78.56 -10.45
C MET A 379 -24.03 79.85 -9.62
N ILE A 380 -23.71 79.70 -8.34
CA ILE A 380 -23.41 80.80 -7.42
C ILE A 380 -21.94 80.63 -6.96
N GLY A 381 -21.12 81.66 -7.19
CA GLY A 381 -19.69 81.71 -6.85
C GLY A 381 -19.02 82.89 -7.56
N ASP A 382 -17.87 83.37 -7.08
CA ASP A 382 -17.19 84.53 -7.65
C ASP A 382 -16.78 84.26 -9.11
N ILE A 383 -17.44 84.94 -10.05
CA ILE A 383 -17.19 84.82 -11.49
C ILE A 383 -16.16 85.87 -11.89
N ASP A 384 -14.92 85.43 -12.16
CA ASP A 384 -13.95 86.26 -12.86
C ASP A 384 -14.32 86.35 -14.35
N MET A 385 -14.95 87.46 -14.72
CA MET A 385 -15.42 87.73 -16.08
C MET A 385 -14.30 88.03 -17.10
N ARG A 386 -13.01 87.85 -16.75
CA ARG A 386 -11.90 87.95 -17.71
C ARG A 386 -11.23 86.63 -18.08
N GLY A 387 -11.67 85.50 -17.51
CA GLY A 387 -11.17 84.16 -17.85
C GLY A 387 -12.20 83.18 -18.43
N HIS A 388 -13.49 83.55 -18.46
CA HIS A 388 -14.60 82.67 -18.88
C HIS A 388 -14.55 81.26 -18.24
N SER A 389 -14.04 81.11 -17.02
CA SER A 389 -13.93 79.83 -16.31
C SER A 389 -13.98 80.00 -14.79
N ILE A 390 -14.69 79.09 -14.11
CA ILE A 390 -14.69 78.98 -12.64
C ILE A 390 -13.53 78.07 -12.25
N VAL A 391 -12.53 78.62 -11.56
CA VAL A 391 -11.25 77.91 -11.32
C VAL A 391 -11.13 77.26 -9.95
N ASN A 392 -12.00 77.57 -8.97
CA ASN A 392 -11.84 77.08 -7.59
C ASN A 392 -13.17 76.66 -6.91
N LEU A 393 -13.66 75.45 -7.24
CA LEU A 393 -14.66 74.75 -6.42
C LEU A 393 -13.96 73.69 -5.56
N PRO A 394 -14.18 73.63 -4.23
CA PRO A 394 -13.61 72.59 -3.37
C PRO A 394 -14.21 71.21 -3.64
N ALA A 395 -13.53 70.14 -3.23
CA ALA A 395 -14.06 68.78 -3.32
C ALA A 395 -15.34 68.63 -2.47
N PRO A 396 -16.39 67.96 -2.99
CA PRO A 396 -17.68 67.88 -2.30
C PRO A 396 -17.60 67.00 -1.06
N ALA A 397 -18.20 67.43 0.05
CA ALA A 397 -18.35 66.65 1.28
C ALA A 397 -19.70 65.92 1.38
N ALA A 398 -20.68 66.30 0.55
CA ALA A 398 -22.02 65.71 0.47
C ALA A 398 -22.50 65.61 -0.98
N ALA A 399 -23.42 64.69 -1.25
CA ALA A 399 -23.85 64.31 -2.61
C ALA A 399 -24.59 65.42 -3.37
N ASP A 400 -25.06 66.46 -2.67
CA ASP A 400 -25.80 67.61 -3.21
C ASP A 400 -24.91 68.82 -3.51
N GLN A 401 -23.60 68.74 -3.28
CA GLN A 401 -22.68 69.85 -3.53
C GLN A 401 -22.22 69.93 -5.00
N PRO A 402 -22.10 71.14 -5.58
CA PRO A 402 -21.66 71.32 -6.95
C PRO A 402 -20.16 70.97 -7.09
N VAL A 403 -19.83 70.24 -8.15
CA VAL A 403 -18.46 69.79 -8.47
C VAL A 403 -18.00 70.33 -9.81
N THR A 404 -16.68 70.48 -9.99
CA THR A 404 -16.16 70.78 -11.33
C THR A 404 -16.35 69.60 -12.26
N LYS A 405 -16.56 69.87 -13.55
CA LYS A 405 -16.63 68.85 -14.61
C LYS A 405 -15.38 67.95 -14.61
N GLY A 406 -14.22 68.51 -14.30
CA GLY A 406 -12.96 67.77 -14.18
C GLY A 406 -12.93 66.81 -13.00
N TRP A 407 -13.40 67.23 -11.82
CA TRP A 407 -13.46 66.35 -10.63
C TRP A 407 -14.44 65.20 -10.81
N TYR A 408 -15.62 65.47 -11.39
CA TYR A 408 -16.59 64.43 -11.72
C TYR A 408 -16.00 63.42 -12.71
N ALA A 409 -15.41 63.90 -13.83
CA ALA A 409 -14.77 63.03 -14.82
C ALA A 409 -13.66 62.15 -14.22
N GLN A 410 -12.80 62.70 -13.36
CA GLN A 410 -11.71 61.96 -12.71
C GLN A 410 -12.23 60.88 -11.75
N SER A 411 -13.26 61.18 -10.94
CA SER A 411 -13.87 60.22 -10.02
C SER A 411 -14.52 59.04 -10.76
N TRP A 412 -15.16 59.31 -11.91
CA TRP A 412 -15.73 58.27 -12.76
C TRP A 412 -14.66 57.44 -13.48
N GLN A 413 -13.58 58.06 -13.95
CA GLN A 413 -12.43 57.35 -14.50
C GLN A 413 -11.81 56.40 -13.48
N ASN A 414 -11.65 56.83 -12.23
CA ASN A 414 -11.14 55.98 -11.15
C ASN A 414 -12.06 54.79 -10.87
N LEU A 415 -13.39 55.00 -10.89
CA LEU A 415 -14.37 53.92 -10.71
C LEU A 415 -14.37 52.93 -11.89
N ALA A 416 -14.26 53.44 -13.12
CA ALA A 416 -14.14 52.62 -14.32
C ALA A 416 -12.86 51.75 -14.31
N MET A 417 -11.71 52.33 -13.92
CA MET A 417 -10.47 51.57 -13.76
C MET A 417 -10.58 50.48 -12.69
N ALA A 418 -11.24 50.76 -11.56
CA ALA A 418 -11.45 49.77 -10.51
C ALA A 418 -12.38 48.62 -10.95
N MET A 419 -13.39 48.91 -11.80
CA MET A 419 -14.25 47.89 -12.40
C MET A 419 -13.52 47.08 -13.47
N GLN A 420 -12.70 47.73 -14.30
CA GLN A 420 -11.87 47.05 -15.28
C GLN A 420 -10.91 46.07 -14.61
N GLY A 421 -10.26 46.46 -13.52
CA GLY A 421 -9.39 45.56 -12.75
C GLY A 421 -10.13 44.33 -12.18
N LYS A 422 -11.41 44.44 -11.83
CA LYS A 422 -12.23 43.28 -11.43
C LYS A 422 -12.57 42.37 -12.61
N ILE A 423 -12.84 42.94 -13.78
CA ILE A 423 -13.06 42.18 -15.03
C ILE A 423 -11.79 41.42 -15.39
N ASP A 424 -10.61 42.06 -15.35
CA ASP A 424 -9.33 41.44 -15.69
C ASP A 424 -9.01 40.23 -14.79
N VAL A 425 -9.26 40.34 -13.48
CA VAL A 425 -9.10 39.21 -12.53
C VAL A 425 -10.06 38.05 -12.84
N LEU A 426 -11.30 38.36 -13.25
CA LEU A 426 -12.27 37.34 -13.63
C LEU A 426 -11.89 36.68 -14.97
N GLU A 427 -11.39 37.44 -15.93
CA GLU A 427 -10.89 36.93 -17.20
C GLU A 427 -9.64 36.05 -17.01
N GLU A 428 -8.74 36.41 -16.09
CA GLU A 428 -7.58 35.59 -15.73
C GLU A 428 -8.00 34.27 -15.07
N LYS A 429 -9.02 34.28 -14.19
CA LYS A 429 -9.60 33.05 -13.63
C LYS A 429 -10.24 32.16 -14.69
N VAL A 430 -11.00 32.72 -15.63
CA VAL A 430 -11.57 31.94 -16.75
C VAL A 430 -10.45 31.34 -17.62
N ARG A 431 -9.39 32.11 -17.88
CA ARG A 431 -8.23 31.66 -18.64
C ARG A 431 -7.46 30.54 -17.94
N SER A 432 -7.30 30.61 -16.61
CA SER A 432 -6.64 29.56 -15.84
C SER A 432 -7.41 28.24 -15.86
N TYR A 433 -8.75 28.29 -15.84
CA TYR A 433 -9.58 27.09 -16.05
C TYR A 433 -9.40 26.49 -17.45
N HIS A 434 -9.34 27.31 -18.51
CA HIS A 434 -9.07 26.83 -19.87
C HIS A 434 -7.66 26.25 -20.07
N THR A 435 -6.64 26.75 -19.35
CA THR A 435 -5.28 26.16 -19.40
C THR A 435 -5.17 24.85 -18.62
N THR A 436 -5.95 24.68 -17.55
CA THR A 436 -5.91 23.46 -16.72
C THR A 436 -6.54 22.25 -17.45
N ASP A 437 -7.42 22.50 -18.42
CA ASP A 437 -8.03 21.48 -19.29
C ASP A 437 -7.16 21.09 -20.50
N ARG A 438 -6.23 21.97 -20.95
CA ARG A 438 -5.17 21.55 -21.89
C ARG A 438 -4.09 20.69 -21.22
N SER A 439 -3.74 20.98 -19.97
CA SER A 439 -2.69 20.23 -19.27
C SER A 439 -3.12 18.82 -18.81
N LYS A 440 -4.41 18.54 -18.69
CA LYS A 440 -4.93 17.18 -18.41
C LYS A 440 -5.20 16.35 -19.67
N ARG A 441 -5.19 16.96 -20.87
CA ARG A 441 -5.20 16.26 -22.16
C ARG A 441 -3.82 16.13 -22.82
N ALA A 442 -2.82 16.93 -22.43
CA ALA A 442 -1.50 16.93 -23.07
C ALA A 442 -0.45 16.02 -22.41
N LEU A 443 -0.51 15.76 -21.10
CA LEU A 443 0.51 14.93 -20.42
C LEU A 443 0.31 13.40 -20.54
N ALA A 444 -0.68 12.95 -21.30
CA ALA A 444 -0.90 11.53 -21.61
C ALA A 444 -0.73 11.20 -23.12
N ASN A 445 -0.39 12.18 -23.97
CA ASN A 445 -0.32 11.96 -25.41
C ASN A 445 0.95 12.49 -26.10
N GLU A 446 1.79 13.32 -25.48
CA GLU A 446 3.00 13.83 -26.16
C GLU A 446 4.10 12.75 -26.34
N ASP A 447 4.37 11.90 -25.35
CA ASP A 447 5.39 10.84 -25.49
C ASP A 447 4.99 9.74 -26.52
N ILE A 448 3.69 9.46 -26.63
CA ILE A 448 3.16 8.46 -27.58
C ILE A 448 3.11 9.04 -29.00
N VAL A 449 2.70 10.30 -29.16
CA VAL A 449 2.62 10.95 -30.47
C VAL A 449 4.01 11.24 -31.04
N GLU A 450 4.99 11.62 -30.21
CA GLU A 450 6.36 11.88 -30.67
C GLU A 450 7.08 10.58 -31.06
N SER A 451 6.92 9.51 -30.27
CA SER A 451 7.42 8.17 -30.64
C SER A 451 6.76 7.60 -31.91
N THR A 452 5.47 7.87 -32.13
CA THR A 452 4.74 7.40 -33.32
C THR A 452 5.10 8.25 -34.56
N ARG A 453 5.38 9.54 -34.39
CA ARG A 453 5.82 10.45 -35.46
C ARG A 453 7.23 10.11 -35.94
N ASP A 454 8.15 9.83 -35.04
CA ASP A 454 9.52 9.40 -35.37
C ASP A 454 9.53 8.04 -36.08
N ALA A 455 8.63 7.12 -35.67
CA ALA A 455 8.45 5.83 -36.34
C ALA A 455 7.84 5.96 -37.75
N ILE A 456 6.92 6.91 -37.95
CA ILE A 456 6.30 7.20 -39.26
C ILE A 456 7.30 7.89 -40.20
N GLU A 457 8.06 8.88 -39.74
CA GLU A 457 9.10 9.54 -40.55
C GLU A 457 10.23 8.58 -40.94
N ALA A 458 10.62 7.66 -40.05
CA ALA A 458 11.58 6.59 -40.36
C ALA A 458 11.04 5.55 -41.36
N LEU A 459 9.73 5.30 -41.35
CA LEU A 459 9.04 4.44 -42.32
C LEU A 459 8.88 5.12 -43.69
N GLU A 460 8.57 6.42 -43.72
CA GLU A 460 8.45 7.21 -44.95
C GLU A 460 9.81 7.40 -45.64
N MET A 461 10.91 7.59 -44.89
CA MET A 461 12.27 7.60 -45.46
C MET A 461 12.67 6.24 -46.03
N LYS A 462 12.27 5.13 -45.38
CA LYS A 462 12.49 3.78 -45.92
C LYS A 462 11.65 3.55 -47.18
N ILE A 463 10.39 3.94 -47.21
CA ILE A 463 9.48 3.77 -48.37
C ILE A 463 9.96 4.60 -49.57
N ASN A 464 10.42 5.84 -49.35
CA ASN A 464 10.97 6.69 -50.41
C ASN A 464 12.33 6.21 -50.95
N SER A 465 13.07 5.40 -50.18
CA SER A 465 14.29 4.73 -50.67
C SER A 465 14.02 3.49 -51.56
N TYR A 466 12.77 3.05 -51.67
CA TYR A 466 12.35 1.93 -52.51
C TYR A 466 11.63 2.35 -53.81
N HIS A 467 11.40 3.64 -54.05
CA HIS A 467 10.77 4.17 -55.27
C HIS A 467 11.57 5.31 -55.93
N GLY A 468 12.89 5.34 -55.73
CA GLY A 468 13.84 6.19 -56.46
C GLY A 468 14.85 5.36 -57.24
#